data_AF-R9W0S5-F1
#
_entry.id   AF-R9W0S5-F1
#
_cell.length_a   1.000
_cell.length_b   1.000
_cell.length_c   1.000
_cell.angle_alpha   90.00
_cell.angle_beta   90.00
_cell.angle_gamma   90.00
#
_symmetry.space_group_name_H-M   'P 1'
#
loop_
_entity.id
_entity.type
_entity.pdbx_description
1 polymer ?
#
loop_
_entity_poly.entity_id
_entity_poly.type
_entity_poly.pdbx_seq_one_letter_code
_entity_poly.pdbx_strand_id
1 'polypeptide(L)'
;MAPLTKITFLVIAISFFLTIPSNAFDYTLKVALSTPITPKTPIIPKPKLPAPKVVAVSQNVPAFVKASLVSTMAKTQDFIKNVIDKRLASSAPIDHYKKDCFKTCKEVYEDAIDSMKKATQDVKELNYYKANMDIGASYTYLDTCRDCIVDTKDNEPAFEQFDRWAKAIASDCLSKVSKEYYKN
;
A
#
# COMPACT_ATOMS: atom_id res chain seq x y z
N MET A 1 40.18 -45.24 14.08
CA MET A 1 38.94 -46.00 13.83
C MET A 1 37.95 -45.66 14.92
N ALA A 2 36.93 -44.86 14.58
CA ALA A 2 35.76 -44.54 15.38
C ALA A 2 34.60 -44.33 14.37
N PRO A 3 33.36 -44.75 14.68
CA PRO A 3 32.38 -45.05 13.65
C PRO A 3 31.64 -43.79 13.13
N LEU A 4 31.45 -43.81 11.81
CA LEU A 4 30.68 -42.88 11.01
C LEU A 4 29.18 -42.99 11.37
N THR A 5 28.65 -42.02 12.12
CA THR A 5 27.23 -41.94 12.44
C THR A 5 26.43 -41.51 11.20
N LYS A 6 25.55 -42.41 10.75
CA LYS A 6 24.61 -42.17 9.65
C LYS A 6 23.60 -41.11 10.06
N ILE A 7 23.64 -39.94 9.42
CA ILE A 7 22.59 -38.93 9.51
C ILE A 7 21.50 -39.33 8.52
N THR A 8 20.40 -39.85 9.04
CA THR A 8 19.19 -40.16 8.28
C THR A 8 18.50 -38.86 7.90
N PHE A 9 18.50 -38.51 6.61
CA PHE A 9 17.71 -37.41 6.07
C PHE A 9 16.23 -37.81 6.05
N LEU A 10 15.44 -37.22 6.95
CA LEU A 10 13.98 -37.30 6.92
C LEU A 10 13.48 -36.20 5.96
N VAL A 11 13.20 -36.57 4.70
CA VAL A 11 12.55 -35.69 3.73
C VAL A 11 11.05 -35.70 4.02
N ILE A 12 10.56 -34.71 4.76
CA ILE A 12 9.11 -34.47 4.91
C ILE A 12 8.67 -33.67 3.68
N ALA A 13 8.16 -34.37 2.67
CA ALA A 13 7.46 -33.76 1.54
C ALA A 13 6.09 -33.27 2.04
N ILE A 14 5.99 -31.98 2.36
CA ILE A 14 4.69 -31.35 2.62
C ILE A 14 4.12 -30.90 1.28
N SER A 15 3.38 -31.79 0.63
CA SER A 15 2.54 -31.45 -0.52
C SER A 15 1.26 -30.76 -0.04
N PHE A 16 1.32 -29.46 0.18
CA PHE A 16 0.10 -28.64 0.28
C PHE A 16 -0.47 -28.44 -1.13
N PHE A 17 -1.35 -29.34 -1.55
CA PHE A 17 -2.29 -29.08 -2.63
C PHE A 17 -3.30 -28.04 -2.14
N LEU A 18 -3.02 -26.76 -2.38
CA LEU A 18 -4.03 -25.71 -2.31
C LEU A 18 -4.83 -25.71 -3.63
N THR A 19 -5.76 -26.66 -3.75
CA THR A 19 -6.86 -26.53 -4.69
C THR A 19 -7.76 -25.39 -4.21
N ILE A 20 -7.62 -24.21 -4.81
CA ILE A 20 -8.57 -23.11 -4.64
C ILE A 20 -9.74 -23.38 -5.61
N PRO A 21 -10.96 -23.65 -5.14
CA PRO A 21 -12.13 -23.57 -6.01
C PRO A 21 -12.36 -22.08 -6.36
N SER A 22 -12.33 -21.79 -7.65
CA SER A 22 -12.74 -20.50 -8.23
C SER A 22 -14.22 -20.24 -7.98
N ASN A 23 -14.56 -19.72 -6.80
CA ASN A 23 -15.87 -19.11 -6.57
C ASN A 23 -15.74 -17.61 -6.77
N ALA A 24 -16.43 -17.12 -7.80
CA ALA A 24 -16.59 -15.71 -8.09
C ALA A 24 -17.09 -14.96 -6.85
N PHE A 25 -16.35 -13.95 -6.41
CA PHE A 25 -16.82 -12.99 -5.41
C PHE A 25 -17.87 -12.08 -6.07
N ASP A 26 -19.12 -12.31 -5.71
CA ASP A 26 -20.25 -11.44 -6.05
C ASP A 26 -20.14 -10.13 -5.25
N TYR A 27 -19.80 -9.03 -5.93
CA TYR A 27 -19.65 -7.69 -5.35
C TYR A 27 -21.01 -6.97 -5.21
N THR A 28 -22.04 -7.64 -4.69
CA THR A 28 -23.29 -6.95 -4.32
C THR A 28 -23.18 -6.33 -2.92
N LEU A 29 -22.60 -5.13 -2.87
CA LEU A 29 -22.56 -4.29 -1.67
C LEU A 29 -23.97 -3.74 -1.37
N LYS A 30 -24.75 -4.43 -0.54
CA LYS A 30 -25.96 -3.85 0.07
C LYS A 30 -25.55 -2.89 1.19
N VAL A 31 -25.65 -1.59 0.91
CA VAL A 31 -25.49 -0.54 1.92
C VAL A 31 -26.72 -0.54 2.82
N ALA A 32 -26.56 -1.02 4.06
CA ALA A 32 -27.52 -0.79 5.12
C ALA A 32 -27.19 0.53 5.82
N LEU A 33 -28.06 1.55 5.68
CA LEU A 33 -28.03 2.73 6.52
C LEU A 33 -28.54 2.35 7.91
N SER A 34 -27.69 2.52 8.93
CA SER A 34 -28.12 2.58 10.33
C SER A 34 -27.66 3.91 10.95
N THR A 35 -28.60 4.51 11.68
CA THR A 35 -28.62 5.85 12.26
C THR A 35 -27.59 6.09 13.37
N PRO A 36 -27.31 7.36 13.73
CA PRO A 36 -26.13 7.76 14.49
C PRO A 36 -26.37 7.71 16.01
N ILE A 37 -25.42 7.12 16.74
CA ILE A 37 -25.25 7.32 18.19
C ILE A 37 -23.90 8.01 18.38
N THR A 38 -23.94 9.22 18.92
CA THR A 38 -22.78 10.07 19.18
C THR A 38 -22.20 9.77 20.57
N PRO A 39 -20.90 9.48 20.69
CA PRO A 39 -20.12 9.92 21.85
C PRO A 39 -19.08 10.96 21.47
N LYS A 40 -19.03 12.05 22.24
CA LYS A 40 -18.04 13.15 22.11
C LYS A 40 -16.66 12.64 22.57
N THR A 41 -15.70 12.59 21.64
CA THR A 41 -14.26 12.35 21.89
C THR A 41 -13.44 13.45 21.19
N PRO A 42 -12.28 13.88 21.75
CA PRO A 42 -11.60 15.12 21.39
C PRO A 42 -11.20 15.26 19.92
N ILE A 43 -11.36 16.48 19.40
CA ILE A 43 -11.11 16.86 18.01
C ILE A 43 -9.60 16.85 17.74
N ILE A 44 -9.08 15.72 17.25
CA ILE A 44 -7.86 15.71 16.45
C ILE A 44 -8.25 16.24 15.05
N PRO A 45 -7.54 17.22 14.48
CA PRO A 45 -7.88 17.76 13.16
C PRO A 45 -7.85 16.66 12.11
N LYS A 46 -9.03 16.30 11.59
CA LYS A 46 -9.21 15.32 10.51
C LYS A 46 -8.48 15.84 9.27
N PRO A 47 -7.40 15.20 8.80
CA PRO A 47 -6.83 15.54 7.50
C PRO A 47 -7.89 15.17 6.45
N LYS A 48 -8.59 16.17 5.92
CA LYS A 48 -9.53 15.96 4.81
C LYS A 48 -8.67 15.70 3.56
N LEU A 49 -8.26 14.45 3.35
CA LEU A 49 -7.71 14.06 2.05
C LEU A 49 -8.79 14.43 1.02
N PRO A 50 -8.48 15.28 0.03
CA PRO A 50 -9.40 15.49 -1.07
C PRO A 50 -9.67 14.11 -1.68
N ALA A 51 -10.92 13.85 -2.04
CA ALA A 51 -11.26 12.72 -2.91
C ALA A 51 -10.22 12.66 -4.04
N PRO A 52 -9.76 11.48 -4.47
CA PRO A 52 -8.81 11.39 -5.57
C PRO A 52 -9.37 12.24 -6.72
N LYS A 53 -8.78 13.42 -6.93
CA LYS A 53 -9.09 14.22 -8.09
C LYS A 53 -8.40 13.44 -9.18
N VAL A 54 -9.16 12.54 -9.79
CA VAL A 54 -8.81 11.88 -11.04
C VAL A 54 -8.32 13.01 -11.93
N VAL A 55 -6.99 13.07 -12.13
CA VAL A 55 -6.37 14.00 -13.05
C VAL A 55 -7.14 13.81 -14.34
N ALA A 56 -7.77 14.89 -14.83
CA ALA A 56 -8.68 14.88 -15.99
C ALA A 56 -8.15 13.89 -17.02
N VAL A 57 -8.99 12.89 -17.38
CA VAL A 57 -8.63 11.70 -18.16
C VAL A 57 -7.71 12.08 -19.32
N SER A 58 -6.41 12.05 -19.07
CA SER A 58 -5.41 12.26 -20.09
C SER A 58 -5.37 10.97 -20.89
N GLN A 59 -5.73 11.03 -22.16
CA GLN A 59 -5.53 9.90 -23.08
C GLN A 59 -4.03 9.57 -23.23
N ASN A 60 -3.15 10.51 -22.89
CA ASN A 60 -1.72 10.28 -22.79
C ASN A 60 -1.38 9.59 -21.45
N VAL A 61 -1.11 8.28 -21.52
CA VAL A 61 -0.77 7.43 -20.36
C VAL A 61 0.47 7.92 -19.62
N PRO A 62 1.62 8.24 -20.29
CA PRO A 62 2.78 8.80 -19.58
C PRO A 62 2.48 10.05 -18.75
N ALA A 63 1.74 11.00 -19.31
CA ALA A 63 1.36 12.23 -18.61
C ALA A 63 0.44 11.94 -17.41
N PHE A 64 -0.53 11.04 -17.57
CA PHE A 64 -1.41 10.62 -16.48
C PHE A 64 -0.63 9.97 -15.34
N VAL A 65 0.22 8.98 -15.65
CA VAL A 65 0.98 8.23 -14.62
C VAL A 65 1.94 9.17 -13.90
N LYS A 66 2.69 10.00 -14.64
CA LYS A 66 3.60 10.98 -14.04
C LYS A 66 2.87 11.93 -13.09
N ALA A 67 1.76 12.54 -13.52
CA ALA A 67 1.02 13.48 -12.69
C ALA A 67 0.44 12.81 -11.43
N SER A 68 -0.09 11.60 -11.59
CA SER A 68 -0.69 10.83 -10.49
C SER A 68 0.35 10.42 -9.45
N LEU A 69 1.50 9.89 -9.89
CA LEU A 69 2.57 9.46 -8.99
C LEU A 69 3.27 10.65 -8.34
N VAL A 70 3.49 11.77 -9.04
CA VAL A 70 4.03 13.00 -8.43
C VAL A 70 3.12 13.52 -7.31
N SER A 71 1.81 13.55 -7.55
CA SER A 71 0.86 13.93 -6.49
C SER A 71 0.87 12.94 -5.32
N THR A 72 1.03 11.65 -5.62
CA THR A 72 1.09 10.57 -4.61
C THR A 72 2.35 10.64 -3.77
N MET A 73 3.52 10.88 -4.36
CA MET A 73 4.76 11.10 -3.63
C MET A 73 4.63 12.26 -2.65
N ALA A 74 4.13 13.41 -3.09
CA ALA A 74 3.94 14.58 -2.22
C ALA A 74 3.02 14.28 -1.03
N LYS A 75 1.89 13.59 -1.29
CA LYS A 75 0.93 13.21 -0.24
C LYS A 75 1.47 12.14 0.70
N THR A 76 2.31 11.24 0.21
CA THR A 76 3.00 10.23 1.03
C THR A 76 3.99 10.91 1.96
N GLN A 77 4.79 11.85 1.45
CA GLN A 77 5.70 12.66 2.25
C GLN A 77 4.96 13.47 3.32
N ASP A 78 3.83 14.08 2.95
CA ASP A 78 2.98 14.81 3.89
C ASP A 78 2.41 13.87 4.97
N PHE A 79 2.04 12.65 4.62
CA PHE A 79 1.54 11.66 5.57
C PHE A 79 2.64 11.22 6.53
N ILE A 80 3.84 10.91 6.04
CA ILE A 80 5.01 10.62 6.89
C ILE A 80 5.21 11.74 7.90
N LYS A 81 5.34 12.99 7.44
CA LYS A 81 5.65 14.14 8.29
C LYS A 81 4.53 14.48 9.28
N ASN A 82 3.29 14.49 8.82
CA ASN A 82 2.19 15.04 9.61
C ASN A 82 1.45 14.01 10.44
N VAL A 83 1.68 12.72 10.17
CA VAL A 83 0.96 11.64 10.81
C VAL A 83 1.93 10.67 11.47
N ILE A 84 2.88 10.10 10.73
CA ILE A 84 3.81 9.09 11.29
C ILE A 84 4.81 9.74 12.26
N ASP A 85 5.54 10.76 11.81
CA ASP A 85 6.57 11.43 12.64
C ASP A 85 5.96 12.05 13.90
N LYS A 86 4.75 12.62 13.81
CA LYS A 86 4.06 13.17 14.99
C LYS A 86 3.65 12.09 15.99
N ARG A 87 3.22 10.92 15.53
CA ARG A 87 2.90 9.80 16.43
C ARG A 87 4.17 9.26 17.11
N LEU A 88 5.27 9.17 16.37
CA LEU A 88 6.57 8.75 16.91
C LEU A 88 7.17 9.74 17.91
N ALA A 89 6.94 11.04 17.72
CA ALA A 89 7.40 12.11 18.61
C ALA A 89 6.45 12.38 19.79
N SER A 90 5.26 11.77 19.80
CA SER A 90 4.28 11.96 20.87
C SER A 90 4.83 11.45 22.21
N SER A 91 4.59 12.21 23.28
CA SER A 91 4.85 11.76 24.66
C SER A 91 3.78 10.82 25.19
N ALA A 92 2.68 10.63 24.45
CA ALA A 92 1.65 9.68 24.82
C ALA A 92 2.22 8.25 24.84
N PRO A 93 1.83 7.41 25.82
CA PRO A 93 2.22 6.01 25.84
C PRO A 93 1.74 5.33 24.56
N ILE A 94 2.69 4.78 23.80
CA ILE A 94 2.44 3.90 22.67
C ILE A 94 3.09 2.56 22.98
N ASP A 95 2.37 1.47 22.68
CA ASP A 95 2.93 0.14 22.79
C ASP A 95 4.16 -0.01 21.87
N HIS A 96 5.13 -0.82 22.31
CA HIS A 96 6.37 -1.08 21.56
C HIS A 96 6.09 -1.56 20.13
N TYR A 97 5.17 -2.53 19.99
CA TYR A 97 4.82 -3.11 18.70
C TYR A 97 4.22 -2.06 17.76
N LYS A 98 3.31 -1.22 18.29
CA LYS A 98 2.74 -0.10 17.54
C LYS A 98 3.79 0.91 17.08
N LYS A 99 4.75 1.23 17.97
CA LYS A 99 5.86 2.13 17.64
C LYS A 99 6.70 1.57 16.50
N ASP A 100 6.98 0.27 16.51
CA ASP A 100 7.73 -0.37 15.43
C ASP A 100 6.94 -0.37 14.13
N CYS A 101 5.63 -0.62 14.15
CA CYS A 101 4.82 -0.46 12.94
C CYS A 101 4.85 0.96 12.36
N PHE A 102 4.91 2.00 13.18
CA PHE A 102 5.09 3.36 12.68
C PHE A 102 6.45 3.60 12.03
N LYS A 103 7.53 2.99 12.54
CA LYS A 103 8.85 3.05 11.90
C LYS A 103 8.85 2.28 10.58
N THR A 104 8.33 1.05 10.57
CA THR A 104 8.19 0.24 9.35
C THR A 104 7.39 0.99 8.30
N CYS A 105 6.25 1.58 8.67
CA CYS A 105 5.45 2.40 7.75
C CYS A 105 6.22 3.59 7.18
N LYS A 106 7.07 4.25 7.99
CA LYS A 106 7.91 5.34 7.50
C LYS A 106 8.89 4.83 6.44
N GLU A 107 9.63 3.78 6.76
CA GLU A 107 10.65 3.19 5.87
C GLU A 107 10.03 2.75 4.54
N VAL A 108 8.97 1.94 4.58
CA VAL A 108 8.34 1.44 3.36
C VAL A 108 7.63 2.54 2.56
N TYR A 109 7.15 3.61 3.20
CA TYR A 109 6.61 4.76 2.46
C TYR A 109 7.71 5.59 1.77
N GLU A 110 8.90 5.68 2.35
CA GLU A 110 10.08 6.26 1.69
C GLU A 110 10.49 5.39 0.48
N ASP A 111 10.52 4.06 0.62
CA ASP A 111 10.76 3.12 -0.50
C ASP A 111 9.68 3.19 -1.58
N ALA A 112 8.42 3.41 -1.19
CA ALA A 112 7.32 3.62 -2.11
C ALA A 112 7.52 4.91 -2.93
N ILE A 113 7.97 6.00 -2.31
CA ILE A 113 8.31 7.25 -2.99
C ILE A 113 9.41 7.02 -4.03
N ASP A 114 10.47 6.30 -3.67
CA ASP A 114 11.56 6.00 -4.60
C ASP A 114 11.10 5.14 -5.78
N SER A 115 10.23 4.16 -5.54
CA SER A 115 9.64 3.32 -6.59
C SER A 115 8.72 4.14 -7.51
N MET A 116 7.89 5.00 -6.94
CA MET A 116 7.06 5.93 -7.71
C MET A 116 7.91 6.87 -8.58
N LYS A 117 9.05 7.35 -8.07
CA LYS A 117 9.98 8.18 -8.82
C LYS A 117 10.56 7.45 -10.03
N LYS A 118 11.02 6.21 -9.85
CA LYS A 118 11.52 5.38 -10.97
C LYS A 118 10.43 5.11 -12.01
N ALA A 119 9.22 4.75 -11.58
CA ALA A 119 8.08 4.58 -12.48
C ALA A 119 7.79 5.85 -13.31
N THR A 120 7.95 7.05 -12.74
CA THR A 120 7.80 8.30 -13.52
C THR A 120 8.87 8.49 -14.60
N GLN A 121 10.07 7.95 -14.41
CA GLN A 121 11.14 7.93 -15.40
C GLN A 121 10.85 6.88 -16.47
N ASP A 122 10.44 5.68 -16.08
CA ASP A 122 10.13 4.60 -17.02
C ASP A 122 9.00 4.94 -17.97
N VAL A 123 7.89 5.55 -17.49
CA VAL A 123 6.80 5.97 -18.40
C VAL A 123 7.20 7.10 -19.33
N LYS A 124 8.17 7.94 -18.94
CA LYS A 124 8.74 8.97 -19.83
C LYS A 124 9.55 8.34 -20.96
N GLU A 125 10.21 7.23 -20.67
CA GLU A 125 10.99 6.43 -21.63
C GLU A 125 10.12 5.40 -22.38
N LEU A 126 8.79 5.42 -22.19
CA LEU A 126 7.84 4.46 -22.74
C LEU A 126 8.14 3.00 -22.34
N ASN A 127 8.90 2.79 -21.25
CA ASN A 127 9.21 1.48 -20.71
C ASN A 127 8.09 1.00 -19.78
N TYR A 128 6.96 0.62 -20.36
CA TYR A 128 5.77 0.23 -19.61
C TYR A 128 5.94 -1.04 -18.76
N TYR A 129 6.87 -1.93 -19.15
CA TYR A 129 7.23 -3.09 -18.35
C TYR A 129 7.88 -2.68 -17.03
N LYS A 130 8.95 -1.86 -17.07
CA LYS A 130 9.60 -1.38 -15.85
C LYS A 130 8.69 -0.50 -15.01
N ALA A 131 7.92 0.38 -15.65
CA ALA A 131 6.92 1.18 -14.96
C ALA A 131 5.90 0.29 -14.20
N ASN A 132 5.44 -0.81 -14.79
CA ASN A 132 4.56 -1.76 -14.11
C ASN A 132 5.23 -2.36 -12.87
N MET A 133 6.48 -2.82 -13.00
CA MET A 133 7.27 -3.38 -11.89
C MET A 133 7.42 -2.37 -10.75
N ASP A 134 7.81 -1.14 -11.05
CA ASP A 134 8.04 -0.11 -10.03
C ASP A 134 6.74 0.39 -9.39
N ILE A 135 5.64 0.49 -10.13
CA ILE A 135 4.33 0.77 -9.52
C ILE A 135 3.88 -0.41 -8.64
N GLY A 136 4.09 -1.66 -9.08
CA GLY A 136 3.79 -2.86 -8.29
C GLY A 136 4.61 -2.93 -7.00
N ALA A 137 5.88 -2.54 -7.04
CA ALA A 137 6.71 -2.39 -5.85
C ALA A 137 6.13 -1.34 -4.90
N SER A 138 5.77 -0.15 -5.42
CA SER A 138 5.12 0.90 -4.61
C SER A 138 3.84 0.41 -3.94
N TYR A 139 3.02 -0.39 -4.62
CA TYR A 139 1.80 -0.97 -4.07
C TYR A 139 2.11 -1.94 -2.92
N THR A 140 3.11 -2.80 -3.12
CA THR A 140 3.54 -3.78 -2.11
C THR A 140 4.03 -3.09 -0.84
N TYR A 141 4.76 -1.98 -0.95
CA TYR A 141 5.17 -1.21 0.23
C TYR A 141 3.97 -0.60 0.99
N LEU A 142 2.90 -0.19 0.28
CA LEU A 142 1.66 0.24 0.92
C LEU A 142 0.99 -0.92 1.68
N ASP A 143 0.96 -2.13 1.09
CA ASP A 143 0.49 -3.34 1.77
C ASP A 143 1.29 -3.64 3.03
N THR A 144 2.62 -3.62 2.98
CA THR A 144 3.48 -3.89 4.14
C THR A 144 3.16 -2.97 5.32
N CYS A 145 2.97 -1.66 5.07
CA CYS A 145 2.56 -0.74 6.14
C CYS A 145 1.15 -1.07 6.66
N ARG A 146 0.18 -1.29 5.75
CA ARG A 146 -1.19 -1.62 6.13
C ARG A 146 -1.23 -2.84 7.03
N ASP A 147 -0.54 -3.91 6.65
CA ASP A 147 -0.58 -5.18 7.36
C ASP A 147 -0.01 -5.01 8.78
N CYS A 148 1.11 -4.29 8.93
CA CYS A 148 1.65 -3.97 10.26
C CYS A 148 0.64 -3.18 11.11
N ILE A 149 0.03 -2.14 10.55
CA ILE A 149 -0.95 -1.31 11.28
C ILE A 149 -2.17 -2.13 11.70
N VAL A 150 -2.69 -2.98 10.83
CA VAL A 150 -3.83 -3.86 11.14
C VAL A 150 -3.48 -4.83 12.26
N ASP A 151 -2.27 -5.37 12.26
CA ASP A 151 -1.81 -6.32 13.29
C ASP A 151 -1.68 -5.67 14.67
N THR A 152 -1.57 -4.34 14.77
CA THR A 152 -1.62 -3.64 16.07
C THR A 152 -2.99 -3.75 16.75
N LYS A 153 -4.04 -4.12 16.00
CA LYS A 153 -5.46 -4.17 16.43
C LYS A 153 -6.03 -2.83 16.91
N ASP A 154 -5.27 -1.75 16.76
CA ASP A 154 -5.71 -0.41 17.08
C ASP A 154 -6.48 0.22 15.91
N ASN A 155 -7.44 1.08 16.24
CA ASN A 155 -8.15 1.84 15.24
C ASN A 155 -7.29 3.01 14.73
N GLU A 156 -6.80 2.89 13.51
CA GLU A 156 -5.92 3.86 12.87
C GLU A 156 -6.54 4.42 11.56
N PRO A 157 -7.65 5.18 11.62
CA PRO A 157 -8.45 5.55 10.45
C PRO A 157 -7.69 6.44 9.45
N ALA A 158 -6.69 7.19 9.91
CA ALA A 158 -5.84 7.99 9.02
C ALA A 158 -5.00 7.10 8.09
N PHE A 159 -4.46 5.98 8.60
CA PHE A 159 -3.73 5.02 7.78
C PHE A 159 -4.66 4.32 6.79
N GLU A 160 -5.81 3.87 7.27
CA GLU A 160 -6.80 3.19 6.42
C GLU A 160 -7.30 4.10 5.29
N GLN A 161 -7.53 5.39 5.57
CA GLN A 161 -7.91 6.37 4.55
C GLN A 161 -6.78 6.63 3.54
N PHE A 162 -5.54 6.77 4.02
CA PHE A 162 -4.39 7.02 3.16
C PHE A 162 -4.09 5.80 2.26
N ASP A 163 -4.09 4.59 2.83
CA ASP A 163 -3.85 3.33 2.13
C ASP A 163 -4.82 3.13 0.97
N ARG A 164 -6.13 3.22 1.23
CA ARG A 164 -7.16 3.12 0.19
C ARG A 164 -6.95 4.15 -0.92
N TRP A 165 -6.65 5.38 -0.55
CA TRP A 165 -6.46 6.47 -1.50
C TRP A 165 -5.23 6.23 -2.38
N ALA A 166 -4.09 5.87 -1.79
CA ALA A 166 -2.84 5.65 -2.52
C ALA A 166 -2.93 4.40 -3.42
N LYS A 167 -3.50 3.31 -2.92
CA LYS A 167 -3.71 2.07 -3.70
C LYS A 167 -4.67 2.24 -4.87
N ALA A 168 -5.70 3.07 -4.74
CA ALA A 168 -6.58 3.38 -5.86
C ALA A 168 -5.80 4.04 -7.00
N ILE A 169 -4.90 4.98 -6.69
CA ILE A 169 -4.07 5.64 -7.70
C ILE A 169 -3.06 4.66 -8.31
N ALA A 170 -2.38 3.85 -7.49
CA ALA A 170 -1.44 2.85 -7.97
C ALA A 170 -2.14 1.82 -8.90
N SER A 171 -3.34 1.37 -8.54
CA SER A 171 -4.16 0.47 -9.34
C SER A 171 -4.56 1.09 -10.69
N ASP A 172 -4.99 2.35 -10.70
CA ASP A 172 -5.31 3.08 -11.94
C ASP A 172 -4.07 3.22 -12.85
N CYS A 173 -2.90 3.48 -12.26
CA CYS A 173 -1.65 3.54 -12.99
C CYS A 173 -1.26 2.17 -13.58
N LEU A 174 -1.31 1.10 -12.77
CA LEU A 174 -1.05 -0.28 -13.20
C LEU A 174 -1.95 -0.69 -14.36
N SER A 175 -3.25 -0.42 -14.26
CA SER A 175 -4.23 -0.72 -15.31
C SER A 175 -3.86 -0.06 -16.64
N LYS A 176 -3.39 1.19 -16.61
CA LYS A 176 -3.01 1.93 -17.83
C LYS A 176 -1.67 1.46 -18.40
N VAL A 177 -0.62 1.33 -17.59
CA VAL A 177 0.69 0.88 -18.10
C VAL A 177 0.63 -0.56 -18.62
N SER A 178 -0.17 -1.43 -18.00
CA SER A 178 -0.39 -2.80 -18.49
C SER A 178 -1.05 -2.80 -19.87
N LYS A 179 -2.07 -1.94 -20.07
CA LYS A 179 -2.74 -1.82 -21.38
C LYS A 179 -1.79 -1.32 -22.46
N GLU A 180 -0.88 -0.40 -22.16
CA GLU A 180 0.12 0.06 -23.14
C GLU A 180 1.20 -1.00 -23.41
N TYR A 181 1.61 -1.76 -22.39
CA TYR A 181 2.56 -2.85 -22.56
C TYR A 181 2.08 -3.90 -23.58
N TYR A 182 0.82 -4.33 -23.50
CA TYR A 182 0.27 -5.35 -24.41
C TYR A 182 -0.11 -4.84 -25.81
N LYS A 183 0.03 -3.54 -26.10
CA LYS A 183 -0.18 -2.99 -27.45
C LYS A 183 1.05 -3.06 -28.34
N ASN A 184 2.24 -3.15 -27.73
CA ASN A 184 3.53 -3.17 -28.40
C ASN A 184 4.10 -4.59 -28.41
#